data_AF-A0A3B0WAI7-F1
#
_entry.id   AF-A0A3B0WAI7-F1
#
_cell.length_a   1.000
_cell.length_b   1.000
_cell.length_c   1.000
_cell.angle_alpha   90.00
_cell.angle_beta   90.00
_cell.angle_gamma   90.00
#
_symmetry.space_group_name_H-M   'P 1'
#
loop_
_entity.id
_entity.type
_entity.pdbx_description
1 polymer ?
#
loop_
_entity_poly.entity_id
_entity_poly.type
_entity_poly.pdbx_seq_one_letter_code
_entity_poly.pdbx_strand_id
1 'polypeptide(L)'
;MKKTLLIILCLTTAWQLNAQSRLTYQGELKSGGILVNGSRDITMKYFVTATGANNITGEIFNATPIVNGLFTLELGTQTNIDDIFLAWPQIYLELVVDGEIQSPRQRVTSAVYAIDAVRLGGFSANEYALMSDISALQTQITTMSNQIAALQDKTQYIDVSGTEMNITGANLNILNGSGTTAGAVNGLGNLIVGYNEISNAEVHTGSHNIVVGTYQSFSSYGGFLAGWKNSITAAYASVSGGSFNKATENAASVSGGEGGIASGLSSSVTGGFANTASGANSVVVGGGRNTGSIDGNEAYARYSVVVGGYRNTTGDGLDSSIGISSVIVAGHKNDTKGDAAVVVGGLQNHANGSRGVVSGGRDNNANGSYSSISGGRDNIASGYASSVTGGGSNIASNNQASVTGGAGNEASGEYASVSGGQNNEASGDQSSVSGGENNIASGNYSVVVGGGGNYTVLYPFPGGTILPQGNRANADYSVIVGGMANRAGHTNVTTIGINSVVVGGISNQVLGNTSVVSGGGARTATGAYNWVAGGLFQSD
;
A
#
# COMPACT_ATOMS: atom_id res chain seq x y z
N MET A 1 -23.22 -11.94 -30.03
CA MET A 1 -24.56 -12.47 -30.41
C MET A 1 -24.61 -12.72 -31.91
N LYS A 2 -25.00 -13.95 -32.28
CA LYS A 2 -25.54 -14.38 -33.58
C LYS A 2 -24.82 -13.92 -34.86
N LYS A 3 -23.89 -14.73 -35.36
CA LYS A 3 -23.77 -14.99 -36.80
C LYS A 3 -23.68 -16.49 -37.04
N THR A 4 -24.73 -16.97 -37.69
CA THR A 4 -25.11 -18.33 -38.05
C THR A 4 -24.00 -19.02 -38.83
N LEU A 5 -23.43 -20.09 -38.26
CA LEU A 5 -22.55 -21.01 -38.95
C LEU A 5 -23.42 -22.02 -39.71
N LEU A 6 -23.91 -21.61 -40.88
CA LEU A 6 -24.51 -22.53 -41.84
C LEU A 6 -23.35 -23.14 -42.64
N ILE A 7 -22.78 -24.22 -42.11
CA ILE A 7 -21.85 -25.08 -42.85
C ILE A 7 -22.70 -25.72 -43.96
N ILE A 8 -22.67 -25.12 -45.14
CA ILE A 8 -23.07 -25.79 -46.37
C ILE A 8 -21.99 -26.85 -46.60
N LEU A 9 -22.28 -28.04 -46.08
CA LEU A 9 -21.65 -29.28 -46.46
C LEU A 9 -21.94 -29.44 -47.96
N CYS A 10 -21.08 -28.87 -48.80
CA CYS A 10 -20.98 -29.27 -50.20
C CYS A 10 -20.40 -30.68 -50.19
N LEU A 11 -21.26 -31.64 -49.81
CA LEU A 11 -21.25 -32.96 -50.41
C LEU A 11 -21.08 -32.70 -51.89
N THR A 12 -19.87 -32.95 -52.41
CA THR A 12 -19.73 -33.32 -53.80
C THR A 12 -20.54 -34.59 -53.94
N THR A 13 -21.84 -34.44 -54.19
CA THR A 13 -22.56 -35.45 -54.95
C THR A 13 -21.82 -35.48 -56.27
N ALA A 14 -20.80 -36.34 -56.34
CA ALA A 14 -20.49 -37.00 -57.58
C ALA A 14 -21.84 -37.58 -58.00
N TRP A 15 -22.54 -36.85 -58.87
CA TRP A 15 -23.54 -37.48 -59.69
C TRP A 15 -22.78 -38.65 -60.29
N GLN A 16 -23.05 -39.86 -59.81
CA GLN A 16 -22.67 -41.02 -60.58
C GLN A 16 -23.47 -40.86 -61.86
N LEU A 17 -22.79 -40.30 -62.86
CA LEU A 17 -23.18 -40.42 -64.24
C LEU A 17 -23.29 -41.92 -64.44
N ASN A 18 -24.53 -42.42 -64.38
CA ASN A 18 -24.89 -43.74 -64.85
C ASN A 18 -24.67 -43.69 -66.36
N ALA A 19 -23.41 -43.74 -66.79
CA ALA A 19 -23.09 -44.16 -68.13
C ALA A 19 -23.70 -45.55 -68.26
N GLN A 20 -24.64 -45.73 -69.18
CA GLN A 20 -25.20 -47.06 -69.41
C GLN A 20 -24.06 -47.95 -69.91
N SER A 21 -23.67 -48.94 -69.11
CA SER A 21 -22.66 -49.96 -69.42
C SER A 21 -23.18 -51.00 -70.41
N ARG A 22 -23.78 -50.53 -71.50
CA ARG A 22 -24.45 -51.36 -72.51
C ARG A 22 -24.07 -50.88 -73.90
N LEU A 23 -23.83 -51.81 -74.81
CA LEU A 23 -23.48 -51.53 -76.19
C LEU A 23 -24.60 -52.03 -77.10
N THR A 24 -25.22 -51.12 -77.86
CA THR A 24 -26.16 -51.52 -78.91
C THR A 24 -25.38 -52.01 -80.13
N TYR A 25 -25.63 -53.25 -80.53
CA TYR A 25 -25.10 -53.83 -81.77
C TYR A 25 -26.27 -54.08 -82.72
N GLN A 26 -26.21 -53.53 -83.93
CA GLN A 26 -27.24 -53.70 -84.93
C GLN A 26 -26.63 -54.28 -86.21
N GLY A 27 -27.29 -55.28 -86.79
CA GLY A 27 -26.82 -55.96 -87.99
C GLY A 27 -27.96 -56.33 -88.92
N GLU A 28 -27.63 -56.53 -90.19
CA GLU A 28 -28.54 -57.03 -91.23
C GLU A 28 -28.14 -58.46 -91.61
N LEU A 29 -29.05 -59.40 -91.44
CA LEU A 29 -28.87 -60.81 -91.77
C LEU A 29 -29.49 -61.14 -93.12
N LYS A 30 -28.66 -61.69 -94.01
CA LYS A 30 -29.06 -62.18 -95.35
C LYS A 30 -28.65 -63.64 -95.48
N SER A 31 -29.51 -64.46 -96.10
CA SER A 31 -29.19 -65.84 -96.49
C SER A 31 -29.38 -65.99 -97.99
N GLY A 32 -28.32 -66.38 -98.71
CA GLY A 32 -28.33 -66.45 -100.18
C GLY A 32 -28.63 -65.11 -100.88
N GLY A 33 -28.37 -63.97 -100.21
CA GLY A 33 -28.67 -62.62 -100.72
C GLY A 33 -30.09 -62.11 -100.43
N ILE A 34 -30.97 -62.93 -99.82
CA ILE A 34 -32.34 -62.56 -99.45
C ILE A 34 -32.40 -62.22 -97.95
N LEU A 35 -33.18 -61.20 -97.60
CA LEU A 35 -33.39 -60.78 -96.21
C LEU A 35 -34.06 -61.88 -95.40
N VAL A 36 -33.48 -62.19 -94.24
CA VAL A 36 -34.02 -63.19 -93.32
C VAL A 36 -35.09 -62.54 -92.45
N ASN A 37 -36.21 -63.23 -92.25
CA ASN A 37 -37.29 -62.84 -91.34
C ASN A 37 -37.61 -64.00 -90.39
N GLY A 38 -37.99 -63.67 -89.16
CA GLY A 38 -38.33 -64.64 -88.12
C GLY A 38 -37.42 -64.51 -86.90
N SER A 39 -37.36 -65.55 -86.07
CA SER A 39 -36.59 -65.54 -84.82
C SER A 39 -35.40 -66.48 -84.89
N ARG A 40 -34.19 -65.99 -84.59
CA ARG A 40 -32.93 -66.75 -84.64
C ARG A 40 -32.18 -66.71 -83.32
N ASP A 41 -31.42 -67.77 -83.05
CA ASP A 41 -30.51 -67.77 -81.91
C ASP A 41 -29.20 -67.09 -82.32
N ILE A 42 -28.87 -66.00 -81.64
CA ILE A 42 -27.69 -65.21 -81.93
C ILE A 42 -26.77 -65.24 -80.72
N THR A 43 -25.54 -65.70 -80.91
CA THR A 43 -24.49 -65.61 -79.89
C THR A 43 -23.48 -64.56 -80.30
N MET A 44 -23.23 -63.61 -79.41
CA MET A 44 -22.15 -62.63 -79.57
C MET A 44 -20.97 -63.03 -78.69
N LYS A 45 -19.79 -63.20 -79.29
CA LYS A 45 -18.55 -63.53 -78.56
C LYS A 45 -17.56 -62.36 -78.62
N TYR A 46 -16.85 -62.16 -77.52
CA TYR A 46 -15.85 -61.10 -77.36
C TYR A 46 -14.44 -61.67 -77.50
N PHE A 47 -13.62 -61.05 -78.33
CA PHE A 47 -12.26 -61.49 -78.65
C PHE A 47 -11.25 -60.36 -78.48
N VAL A 48 -10.01 -60.70 -78.10
CA VAL A 48 -8.90 -59.72 -78.02
C VAL A 48 -8.14 -59.57 -79.35
N THR A 49 -8.39 -60.45 -80.33
CA THR A 49 -7.74 -60.43 -81.65
C THR A 49 -8.75 -60.58 -82.80
N ALA A 50 -8.42 -60.01 -83.97
CA ALA A 50 -9.26 -60.09 -85.16
C ALA A 50 -9.42 -61.53 -85.72
N THR A 51 -8.48 -62.43 -85.44
CA THR A 51 -8.48 -63.85 -85.83
C THR A 51 -7.88 -64.73 -84.71
N GLY A 52 -8.19 -66.03 -84.70
CA GLY A 52 -7.63 -67.01 -83.73
C GLY A 52 -8.53 -67.29 -82.52
N ALA A 53 -8.08 -68.18 -81.62
CA ALA A 53 -8.90 -68.82 -80.59
C ALA A 53 -9.04 -68.06 -79.25
N ASN A 54 -8.59 -66.80 -79.15
CA ASN A 54 -8.57 -66.04 -77.90
C ASN A 54 -9.93 -65.41 -77.56
N ASN A 55 -10.92 -66.26 -77.31
CA ASN A 55 -12.25 -65.86 -76.85
C ASN A 55 -12.20 -65.46 -75.37
N ILE A 56 -12.81 -64.33 -75.02
CA ILE A 56 -12.93 -63.85 -73.64
C ILE A 56 -14.17 -64.50 -73.00
N THR A 57 -15.33 -64.27 -73.60
CA THR A 57 -16.65 -64.69 -73.15
C THR A 57 -17.68 -64.40 -74.25
N GLY A 58 -18.97 -64.68 -74.02
CA GLY A 58 -20.03 -64.30 -74.95
C GLY A 58 -21.40 -64.24 -74.31
N GLU A 59 -22.34 -63.65 -75.01
CA GLU A 59 -23.74 -63.51 -74.63
C GLU A 59 -24.61 -64.25 -75.64
N ILE A 60 -25.59 -64.99 -75.13
CA ILE A 60 -26.47 -65.82 -75.96
C ILE A 60 -27.86 -65.20 -75.95
N PHE A 61 -28.32 -64.75 -77.11
CA PHE A 61 -29.64 -64.17 -77.33
C PHE A 61 -30.52 -65.17 -78.06
N ASN A 62 -31.26 -65.95 -77.27
CA ASN A 62 -32.19 -66.93 -77.80
C ASN A 62 -33.42 -66.24 -78.39
N ALA A 63 -33.90 -66.74 -79.54
CA ALA A 63 -35.07 -66.23 -80.24
C ALA A 63 -35.03 -64.70 -80.47
N THR A 64 -33.92 -64.19 -80.99
CA THR A 64 -33.79 -62.79 -81.39
C THR A 64 -34.68 -62.49 -82.61
N PRO A 65 -35.62 -61.55 -82.52
CA PRO A 65 -36.48 -61.20 -83.65
C PRO A 65 -35.68 -60.49 -84.74
N ILE A 66 -35.82 -60.99 -85.96
CA ILE A 66 -35.26 -60.40 -87.18
C ILE A 66 -36.41 -59.96 -88.08
N VAL A 67 -36.47 -58.66 -88.34
CA VAL A 67 -37.53 -58.03 -89.14
C VAL A 67 -36.89 -57.30 -90.31
N ASN A 68 -37.26 -57.69 -91.53
CA ASN A 68 -36.67 -57.27 -92.79
C ASN A 68 -35.14 -57.39 -92.81
N GLY A 69 -34.61 -58.50 -92.27
CA GLY A 69 -33.17 -58.73 -92.14
C GLY A 69 -32.51 -58.02 -90.97
N LEU A 70 -33.13 -57.02 -90.33
CA LEU A 70 -32.50 -56.26 -89.25
C LEU A 70 -32.71 -56.94 -87.90
N PHE A 71 -31.63 -57.02 -87.11
CA PHE A 71 -31.67 -57.39 -85.70
C PHE A 71 -30.88 -56.38 -84.87
N THR A 72 -31.29 -56.21 -83.60
CA THR A 72 -30.59 -55.34 -82.65
C THR A 72 -30.35 -56.14 -81.37
N LEU A 73 -29.12 -56.14 -80.89
CA LEU A 73 -28.68 -56.74 -79.65
C LEU A 73 -28.27 -55.64 -78.69
N GLU A 74 -28.59 -55.82 -77.41
CA GLU A 74 -28.09 -54.99 -76.33
C GLU A 74 -27.06 -55.82 -75.55
N LEU A 75 -25.79 -55.58 -75.87
CA LEU A 75 -24.64 -56.25 -75.29
C LEU A 75 -24.34 -55.64 -73.91
N GLY A 76 -23.86 -56.48 -72.98
CA GLY A 76 -23.66 -56.11 -71.58
C GLY A 76 -24.87 -56.44 -70.68
N THR A 77 -25.85 -57.18 -71.18
CA THR A 77 -27.04 -57.57 -70.40
C THR A 77 -26.83 -58.86 -69.63
N GLN A 78 -25.98 -59.75 -70.14
CA GLN A 78 -25.62 -61.02 -69.49
C GLN A 78 -24.19 -61.04 -68.96
N THR A 79 -23.32 -60.19 -69.51
CA THR A 79 -21.92 -60.07 -69.07
C THR A 79 -21.62 -58.63 -68.64
N ASN A 80 -20.81 -58.44 -67.59
CA ASN A 80 -20.36 -57.11 -67.23
C ASN A 80 -19.35 -56.59 -68.26
N ILE A 81 -19.83 -55.77 -69.20
CA ILE A 81 -19.01 -55.31 -70.32
C ILE A 81 -17.93 -54.32 -69.86
N ASP A 82 -18.13 -53.61 -68.74
CA ASP A 82 -17.14 -52.67 -68.19
C ASP A 82 -15.86 -53.39 -67.77
N ASP A 83 -15.99 -54.55 -67.12
CA ASP A 83 -14.82 -55.37 -66.72
C ASP A 83 -14.03 -55.85 -67.94
N ILE A 84 -14.72 -56.17 -69.04
CA ILE A 84 -14.08 -56.58 -70.30
C ILE A 84 -13.29 -55.41 -70.89
N PHE A 85 -13.91 -54.23 -71.04
CA PHE A 85 -13.25 -53.05 -71.61
C PHE A 85 -12.16 -52.46 -70.69
N LEU A 86 -12.25 -52.65 -69.37
CA LEU A 86 -11.23 -52.24 -68.40
C LEU A 86 -10.01 -53.17 -68.46
N ALA A 87 -10.23 -54.48 -68.57
CA ALA A 87 -9.16 -55.47 -68.60
C ALA A 87 -8.45 -55.54 -69.97
N TRP A 88 -9.17 -55.24 -71.07
CA TRP A 88 -8.68 -55.44 -72.43
C TRP A 88 -8.85 -54.15 -73.27
N PRO A 89 -7.74 -53.50 -73.68
CA PRO A 89 -7.79 -52.21 -74.39
C PRO A 89 -8.30 -52.31 -75.84
N GLN A 90 -8.42 -53.53 -76.38
CA GLN A 90 -8.91 -53.78 -77.74
C GLN A 90 -9.79 -55.02 -77.75
N ILE A 91 -11.04 -54.87 -78.20
CA ILE A 91 -12.04 -55.94 -78.28
C ILE A 91 -12.64 -56.01 -79.68
N TYR A 92 -12.87 -57.23 -80.13
CA TYR A 92 -13.51 -57.60 -81.38
C TYR A 92 -14.75 -58.46 -81.09
N LEU A 93 -15.79 -58.29 -81.90
CA LEU A 93 -17.07 -58.99 -81.80
C LEU A 93 -17.14 -60.05 -82.91
N GLU A 94 -17.42 -61.29 -82.51
CA GLU A 94 -17.72 -62.40 -83.42
C GLU A 94 -19.18 -62.79 -83.26
N LEU A 95 -19.91 -62.72 -84.36
CA LEU A 95 -21.34 -63.05 -84.41
C LEU A 95 -21.50 -64.51 -84.85
N VAL A 96 -22.29 -65.28 -84.11
CA VAL A 96 -22.67 -66.66 -84.46
C VAL A 96 -24.19 -66.71 -84.55
N VAL A 97 -24.73 -67.15 -85.68
CA VAL A 97 -26.18 -67.20 -85.94
C VAL A 97 -26.57 -68.63 -86.23
N ASP A 98 -27.51 -69.18 -85.47
CA ASP A 98 -27.96 -70.58 -85.55
C ASP A 98 -26.78 -71.60 -85.56
N GLY A 99 -25.70 -71.28 -84.84
CA GLY A 99 -24.47 -72.10 -84.76
C GLY A 99 -23.40 -71.79 -85.82
N GLU A 100 -23.69 -70.99 -86.84
CA GLU A 100 -22.75 -70.64 -87.92
C GLU A 100 -22.00 -69.33 -87.65
N ILE A 101 -20.66 -69.37 -87.75
CA ILE A 101 -19.79 -68.22 -87.48
C ILE A 101 -19.84 -67.23 -88.64
N GLN A 102 -20.19 -65.98 -88.34
CA GLN A 102 -20.17 -64.88 -89.30
C GLN A 102 -18.79 -64.21 -89.26
N SER A 103 -18.06 -64.32 -90.38
CA SER A 103 -16.74 -63.70 -90.56
C SER A 103 -16.84 -62.48 -91.51
N PRO A 104 -16.02 -61.44 -91.33
CA PRO A 104 -14.96 -61.27 -90.32
C PRO A 104 -15.46 -60.70 -88.96
N ARG A 105 -14.62 -60.81 -87.91
CA ARG A 105 -14.88 -60.16 -86.61
C ARG A 105 -14.85 -58.64 -86.72
N GLN A 106 -15.72 -57.94 -85.98
CA GLN A 106 -15.81 -56.49 -85.99
C GLN A 106 -15.15 -55.86 -84.76
N ARG A 107 -14.23 -54.91 -84.96
CA ARG A 107 -13.58 -54.20 -83.84
C ARG A 107 -14.55 -53.23 -83.17
N VAL A 108 -14.60 -53.23 -81.84
CA VAL A 108 -15.28 -52.18 -81.07
C VAL A 108 -14.40 -50.93 -81.04
N THR A 109 -14.97 -49.79 -81.40
CA THR A 109 -14.31 -48.48 -81.35
C THR A 109 -15.07 -47.55 -80.41
N SER A 110 -14.40 -46.55 -79.83
CA SER A 110 -15.04 -45.61 -78.91
C SER A 110 -16.13 -44.81 -79.62
N ALA A 111 -17.27 -44.63 -78.96
CA ALA A 111 -18.29 -43.70 -79.42
C ALA A 111 -17.73 -42.27 -79.39
N VAL A 112 -18.22 -41.40 -80.29
CA VAL A 112 -17.80 -39.99 -80.36
C VAL A 112 -17.98 -39.26 -79.02
N TYR A 113 -18.99 -39.63 -78.23
CA TYR A 113 -19.24 -39.10 -76.88
C TYR A 113 -18.25 -39.56 -75.80
N ALA A 114 -17.45 -40.61 -76.04
CA ALA A 114 -16.49 -41.16 -75.08
C ALA A 114 -15.04 -40.67 -75.31
N ILE A 115 -14.78 -39.90 -76.37
CA ILE A 115 -13.43 -39.40 -76.71
C ILE A 115 -12.88 -38.44 -75.65
N ASP A 116 -13.73 -37.72 -74.91
CA ASP A 116 -13.32 -36.70 -73.93
C ASP A 116 -13.34 -37.18 -72.46
N ALA A 117 -13.63 -38.47 -72.22
CA ALA A 117 -13.77 -39.01 -70.86
C ALA A 117 -12.46 -38.95 -70.03
N VAL A 118 -11.30 -38.87 -70.69
CA VAL A 118 -9.98 -38.75 -70.03
C VAL A 118 -9.64 -37.29 -69.69
N ARG A 119 -10.29 -36.31 -70.32
CA ARG A 119 -9.98 -34.88 -70.21
C ARG A 119 -11.26 -34.05 -70.08
N LEU A 120 -12.01 -34.25 -69.01
CA LEU A 120 -13.23 -33.49 -68.74
C LEU A 120 -12.93 -31.97 -68.82
N GLY A 121 -13.47 -31.27 -69.81
CA GLY A 121 -13.22 -29.83 -69.98
C GLY A 121 -11.77 -29.44 -70.31
N GLY A 122 -10.98 -30.36 -70.86
CA GLY A 122 -9.58 -30.13 -71.25
C GLY A 122 -8.54 -30.46 -70.17
N PHE A 123 -8.97 -30.77 -68.95
CA PHE A 123 -8.09 -31.10 -67.82
C PHE A 123 -8.22 -32.57 -67.41
N SER A 124 -7.09 -33.17 -67.05
CA SER A 124 -7.00 -34.49 -66.42
C SER A 124 -7.49 -34.43 -64.97
N ALA A 125 -7.83 -35.60 -64.40
CA ALA A 125 -8.22 -35.71 -63.00
C ALA A 125 -7.16 -35.14 -62.02
N ASN A 126 -5.87 -35.33 -62.33
CA ASN A 126 -4.77 -34.80 -61.51
C ASN A 126 -4.71 -33.26 -61.54
N GLU A 127 -5.02 -32.64 -62.67
CA GLU A 127 -5.04 -31.17 -62.80
C GLU A 127 -6.20 -30.55 -62.00
N TYR A 128 -7.36 -31.20 -61.96
CA TYR A 128 -8.47 -30.77 -61.10
C TYR A 128 -8.18 -30.90 -59.60
N ALA A 129 -7.56 -32.01 -59.18
CA ALA A 129 -7.11 -32.17 -57.80
C ALA A 129 -6.11 -31.06 -57.41
N LEU A 130 -5.15 -30.78 -58.29
CA LEU A 130 -4.17 -29.71 -58.09
C LEU A 130 -4.80 -28.32 -58.01
N MET A 131 -5.80 -28.01 -58.85
CA MET A 131 -6.53 -26.73 -58.79
C MET A 131 -7.33 -26.54 -57.49
N SER A 132 -7.90 -27.63 -56.97
CA SER A 132 -8.56 -27.64 -55.66
C SER A 132 -7.57 -27.33 -54.54
N ASP A 133 -6.41 -28.00 -54.56
CA ASP A 133 -5.35 -27.79 -53.57
C ASP A 133 -4.78 -26.36 -53.62
N ILE A 134 -4.56 -25.81 -54.82
CA ILE A 134 -4.14 -24.41 -55.01
C ILE A 134 -5.17 -23.44 -54.43
N SER A 135 -6.47 -23.68 -54.68
CA SER A 135 -7.54 -22.83 -54.16
C SER A 135 -7.62 -22.86 -52.62
N ALA A 136 -7.44 -24.05 -52.05
CA ALA A 136 -7.36 -24.22 -50.60
C ALA A 136 -6.14 -23.49 -50.01
N LEU A 137 -4.97 -23.62 -50.64
CA LEU A 137 -3.73 -22.95 -50.21
C LEU A 137 -3.85 -21.42 -50.31
N GLN A 138 -4.43 -20.88 -51.38
CA GLN A 138 -4.70 -19.44 -51.52
C GLN A 138 -5.60 -18.91 -50.40
N THR A 139 -6.62 -19.68 -50.01
CA THR A 139 -7.50 -19.34 -48.89
C THR A 139 -6.73 -19.32 -47.57
N GLN A 140 -5.84 -20.28 -47.34
CA GLN A 140 -4.98 -20.32 -46.16
C GLN A 140 -4.01 -19.14 -46.11
N ILE A 141 -3.34 -18.81 -47.22
CA ILE A 141 -2.43 -17.66 -47.33
C ILE A 141 -3.16 -16.35 -47.00
N THR A 142 -4.37 -16.17 -47.55
CA THR A 142 -5.18 -14.98 -47.27
C THR A 142 -5.53 -14.89 -45.78
N THR A 143 -5.91 -16.02 -45.17
CA THR A 143 -6.22 -16.10 -43.74
C THR A 143 -4.99 -15.74 -42.88
N MET A 144 -3.83 -16.30 -43.21
CA MET A 144 -2.58 -16.02 -42.51
C MET A 144 -2.15 -14.56 -42.67
N SER A 145 -2.26 -13.99 -43.87
CA SER A 145 -1.94 -12.59 -44.11
C SER A 145 -2.79 -11.65 -43.25
N ASN A 146 -4.08 -11.95 -43.10
CA ASN A 146 -4.98 -11.18 -42.24
C ASN A 146 -4.61 -11.32 -40.75
N GLN A 147 -4.20 -12.53 -40.32
CA GLN A 147 -3.72 -12.75 -38.96
C GLN A 147 -2.41 -12.00 -38.67
N ILE A 148 -1.48 -11.95 -39.63
CA ILE A 148 -0.22 -11.20 -39.51
C ILE A 148 -0.48 -9.70 -39.40
N ALA A 149 -1.32 -9.13 -40.26
CA ALA A 149 -1.67 -7.71 -40.20
C ALA A 149 -2.29 -7.35 -38.83
N ALA A 150 -3.22 -8.18 -38.34
CA ALA A 150 -3.84 -7.98 -37.03
C ALA A 150 -2.85 -8.09 -35.85
N LEU A 151 -1.79 -8.90 -35.98
CA LEU A 151 -0.72 -8.96 -34.99
C LEU A 151 0.17 -7.73 -35.05
N GLN A 152 0.57 -7.29 -36.26
CA GLN A 152 1.36 -6.07 -36.47
C GLN A 152 0.66 -4.84 -35.86
N ASP A 153 -0.66 -4.70 -36.05
CA ASP A 153 -1.43 -3.63 -35.43
C ASP A 153 -1.43 -3.67 -33.90
N LYS A 154 -1.42 -4.86 -33.30
CA LYS A 154 -1.39 -5.03 -31.84
C LYS A 154 0.00 -4.80 -31.24
N THR A 155 1.06 -5.11 -31.98
CA THR A 155 2.45 -4.99 -31.52
C THR A 155 3.16 -3.73 -32.03
N GLN A 156 2.47 -2.84 -32.75
CA GLN A 156 3.07 -1.66 -33.40
C GLN A 156 3.84 -0.72 -32.46
N TYR A 157 3.56 -0.76 -31.15
CA TYR A 157 4.23 0.08 -30.14
C TYR A 157 5.41 -0.60 -29.45
N ILE A 158 5.62 -1.90 -29.67
CA ILE A 158 6.63 -2.71 -29.00
C ILE A 158 7.77 -3.00 -29.98
N ASP A 159 8.98 -2.62 -29.58
CA ASP A 159 10.23 -3.00 -30.26
C ASP A 159 11.13 -3.78 -29.29
N VAL A 160 11.74 -4.87 -29.76
CA VAL A 160 12.61 -5.73 -28.94
C VAL A 160 13.96 -5.90 -29.64
N SER A 161 15.03 -5.46 -28.99
CA SER A 161 16.40 -5.56 -29.48
C SER A 161 17.31 -6.15 -28.41
N GLY A 162 17.87 -7.32 -28.68
CA GLY A 162 18.63 -8.07 -27.68
C GLY A 162 17.79 -8.38 -26.44
N THR A 163 18.10 -7.74 -25.32
CA THR A 163 17.41 -7.89 -24.03
C THR A 163 16.54 -6.67 -23.65
N GLU A 164 16.45 -5.66 -24.51
CA GLU A 164 15.66 -4.44 -24.26
C GLU A 164 14.30 -4.54 -24.94
N MET A 165 13.24 -4.15 -24.22
CA MET A 165 11.89 -4.00 -24.75
C MET A 165 11.47 -2.53 -24.63
N ASN A 166 11.25 -1.89 -25.77
CA ASN A 166 10.91 -0.48 -25.86
C ASN A 166 9.43 -0.31 -26.22
N ILE A 167 8.73 0.57 -25.49
CA ILE A 167 7.35 0.99 -25.81
C ILE A 167 7.42 2.43 -26.32
N THR A 168 7.14 2.64 -27.61
CA THR A 168 7.24 3.96 -28.24
C THR A 168 5.86 4.46 -28.67
N GLY A 169 5.49 5.69 -28.29
CA GLY A 169 4.21 6.29 -28.67
C GLY A 169 2.98 5.72 -27.95
N ALA A 170 3.16 4.94 -26.87
CA ALA A 170 2.07 4.36 -26.08
C ALA A 170 2.36 4.35 -24.57
N ASN A 171 1.30 4.29 -23.76
CA ASN A 171 1.36 4.09 -22.30
C ASN A 171 1.16 2.59 -21.97
N LEU A 172 1.83 2.10 -20.92
CA LEU A 172 1.62 0.74 -20.39
C LEU A 172 0.56 0.76 -19.28
N ASN A 173 -0.60 0.15 -19.54
CA ASN A 173 -1.65 -0.04 -18.55
C ASN A 173 -1.69 -1.51 -18.09
N ILE A 174 -1.41 -1.76 -16.80
CA ILE A 174 -1.50 -3.10 -16.19
C ILE A 174 -2.77 -3.14 -15.34
N LEU A 175 -3.85 -3.66 -15.91
CA LEU A 175 -5.19 -3.62 -15.31
C LEU A 175 -5.52 -4.92 -14.57
N ASN A 176 -6.23 -4.82 -13.46
CA ASN A 176 -6.68 -5.98 -12.69
C ASN A 176 -8.02 -6.57 -13.19
N GLY A 177 -8.68 -5.90 -14.14
CA GLY A 177 -9.96 -6.34 -14.72
C GLY A 177 -11.22 -5.97 -13.94
N SER A 178 -11.13 -5.24 -12.81
CA SER A 178 -12.30 -4.83 -12.02
C SER A 178 -13.09 -3.65 -12.62
N GLY A 179 -12.50 -2.93 -13.57
CA GLY A 179 -13.07 -1.74 -14.21
C GLY A 179 -12.84 -0.42 -13.46
N THR A 180 -12.27 -0.42 -12.25
CA THR A 180 -11.95 0.80 -11.48
C THR A 180 -10.81 0.57 -10.47
N THR A 181 -10.01 1.61 -10.20
CA THR A 181 -8.85 1.54 -9.28
C THR A 181 -9.26 1.13 -7.87
N ALA A 182 -10.37 1.65 -7.36
CA ALA A 182 -10.90 1.35 -6.02
C ALA A 182 -11.88 0.16 -6.01
N GLY A 183 -11.82 -0.71 -7.01
CA GLY A 183 -12.66 -1.89 -7.13
C GLY A 183 -12.20 -3.04 -6.24
N ALA A 184 -12.84 -4.20 -6.38
CA ALA A 184 -12.39 -5.42 -5.70
C ALA A 184 -10.95 -5.78 -6.11
N VAL A 185 -10.09 -5.98 -5.11
CA VAL A 185 -8.72 -6.42 -5.31
C VAL A 185 -8.68 -7.93 -5.54
N ASN A 186 -7.81 -8.39 -6.44
CA ASN A 186 -7.75 -9.79 -6.87
C ASN A 186 -6.32 -10.28 -7.12
N GLY A 187 -5.30 -9.58 -6.61
CA GLY A 187 -3.89 -9.92 -6.81
C GLY A 187 -3.33 -9.57 -8.20
N LEU A 188 -4.17 -9.16 -9.15
CA LEU A 188 -3.76 -8.80 -10.51
C LEU A 188 -3.56 -7.29 -10.67
N GLY A 189 -3.00 -6.87 -11.80
CA GLY A 189 -2.78 -5.45 -12.09
C GLY A 189 -1.53 -4.85 -11.43
N ASN A 190 -0.60 -5.67 -10.94
CA ASN A 190 0.63 -5.23 -10.28
C ASN A 190 1.83 -5.28 -11.23
N LEU A 191 2.79 -4.37 -11.08
CA LEU A 191 4.11 -4.45 -11.70
C LEU A 191 5.11 -5.02 -10.69
N ILE A 192 5.64 -6.22 -10.96
CA ILE A 192 6.64 -6.87 -10.12
C ILE A 192 8.00 -6.79 -10.81
N VAL A 193 8.99 -6.17 -10.15
CA VAL A 193 10.37 -6.09 -10.63
C VAL A 193 11.22 -7.09 -9.83
N GLY A 194 11.62 -8.18 -10.48
CA GLY A 194 12.20 -9.35 -9.83
C GLY A 194 11.15 -10.45 -9.61
N TYR A 195 11.25 -11.21 -8.51
CA TYR A 195 10.38 -12.35 -8.25
C TYR A 195 9.43 -12.19 -7.06
N ASN A 196 9.63 -11.18 -6.21
CA ASN A 196 8.90 -11.04 -4.94
C ASN A 196 8.78 -12.38 -4.19
N GLU A 197 9.93 -12.97 -3.84
CA GLU A 197 10.03 -14.29 -3.23
C GLU A 197 9.04 -14.44 -2.08
N ILE A 198 8.40 -15.62 -2.00
CA ILE A 198 7.25 -15.85 -1.12
C ILE A 198 7.62 -16.91 -0.07
N SER A 199 7.24 -16.71 1.19
CA SER A 199 7.45 -17.64 2.30
C SER A 199 6.16 -18.28 2.84
N ASN A 200 5.03 -18.03 2.19
CA ASN A 200 3.65 -18.36 2.57
C ASN A 200 3.04 -17.51 3.70
N ALA A 201 3.81 -16.58 4.28
CA ALA A 201 3.31 -15.67 5.30
C ALA A 201 2.77 -14.35 4.72
N GLU A 202 3.14 -14.01 3.49
CA GLU A 202 2.78 -12.76 2.81
C GLU A 202 1.39 -12.84 2.16
N VAL A 203 0.68 -11.70 2.15
CA VAL A 203 -0.64 -11.58 1.50
C VAL A 203 -0.45 -10.83 0.18
N HIS A 204 -0.88 -11.40 -0.95
CA HIS A 204 -0.79 -10.78 -2.29
C HIS A 204 -2.15 -10.57 -2.95
N THR A 205 -3.16 -10.20 -2.16
CA THR A 205 -4.51 -9.94 -2.68
C THR A 205 -4.66 -8.57 -3.32
N GLY A 206 -3.71 -7.65 -3.09
CA GLY A 206 -3.74 -6.28 -3.59
C GLY A 206 -3.56 -6.15 -5.11
N SER A 207 -3.95 -5.00 -5.67
CA SER A 207 -3.92 -4.69 -7.10
C SER A 207 -3.33 -3.31 -7.37
N HIS A 208 -2.86 -3.02 -8.58
CA HIS A 208 -2.34 -1.68 -8.95
C HIS A 208 -1.12 -1.23 -8.12
N ASN A 209 -0.24 -2.16 -7.75
CA ASN A 209 0.97 -1.86 -6.99
C ASN A 209 2.24 -1.99 -7.85
N ILE A 210 3.29 -1.26 -7.46
CA ILE A 210 4.66 -1.49 -7.94
C ILE A 210 5.44 -2.19 -6.81
N VAL A 211 5.99 -3.36 -7.09
CA VAL A 211 6.62 -4.24 -6.11
C VAL A 211 8.05 -4.55 -6.53
N VAL A 212 9.01 -4.21 -5.67
CA VAL A 212 10.45 -4.38 -5.90
C VAL A 212 11.07 -5.07 -4.69
N GLY A 213 11.95 -6.05 -4.92
CA GLY A 213 12.59 -6.82 -3.86
C GLY A 213 11.79 -8.05 -3.45
N THR A 214 11.92 -8.49 -2.20
CA THR A 214 11.58 -9.86 -1.78
C THR A 214 10.70 -9.88 -0.54
N TYR A 215 9.82 -10.89 -0.42
CA TYR A 215 8.90 -11.10 0.70
C TYR A 215 7.93 -9.94 1.00
N GLN A 216 7.54 -9.18 -0.03
CA GLN A 216 6.62 -8.06 0.11
C GLN A 216 5.19 -8.56 0.33
N SER A 217 4.40 -7.86 1.14
CA SER A 217 2.98 -8.14 1.38
C SER A 217 2.13 -6.94 0.99
N PHE A 218 1.08 -7.15 0.20
CA PHE A 218 0.18 -6.10 -0.27
C PHE A 218 -1.26 -6.63 -0.40
N SER A 219 -2.19 -5.98 0.30
CA SER A 219 -3.60 -6.38 0.33
C SER A 219 -4.59 -5.30 -0.11
N SER A 220 -4.09 -4.16 -0.60
CA SER A 220 -4.89 -3.03 -1.06
C SER A 220 -4.44 -2.57 -2.45
N TYR A 221 -4.60 -1.29 -2.79
CA TYR A 221 -4.31 -0.79 -4.12
C TYR A 221 -3.58 0.55 -4.18
N GLY A 222 -2.96 0.79 -5.34
CA GLY A 222 -2.30 2.06 -5.65
C GLY A 222 -1.02 2.29 -4.84
N GLY A 223 -0.36 1.23 -4.39
CA GLY A 223 0.79 1.32 -3.51
C GLY A 223 2.14 1.02 -4.17
N PHE A 224 3.20 1.31 -3.43
CA PHE A 224 4.59 1.09 -3.83
C PHE A 224 5.31 0.34 -2.72
N LEU A 225 6.05 -0.73 -3.05
CA LEU A 225 6.90 -1.44 -2.11
C LEU A 225 8.27 -1.67 -2.72
N ALA A 226 9.32 -1.31 -1.99
CA ALA A 226 10.69 -1.69 -2.28
C ALA A 226 11.38 -2.18 -1.01
N GLY A 227 12.39 -3.06 -1.14
CA GLY A 227 13.20 -3.55 -0.02
C GLY A 227 12.93 -5.01 0.35
N TRP A 228 13.02 -5.33 1.65
CA TRP A 228 12.91 -6.70 2.16
C TRP A 228 11.79 -6.82 3.19
N LYS A 229 10.78 -7.66 2.92
CA LYS A 229 9.74 -8.01 3.89
C LYS A 229 8.92 -6.81 4.39
N ASN A 230 8.55 -5.90 3.49
CA ASN A 230 7.68 -4.78 3.81
C ASN A 230 6.21 -5.10 3.52
N SER A 231 5.29 -4.35 4.12
CA SER A 231 3.86 -4.57 3.99
C SER A 231 3.10 -3.27 3.77
N ILE A 232 2.17 -3.28 2.80
CA ILE A 232 1.14 -2.25 2.66
C ILE A 232 -0.24 -2.89 2.73
N THR A 233 -1.17 -2.30 3.48
CA THR A 233 -2.52 -2.89 3.66
C THR A 233 -3.67 -1.93 3.40
N ALA A 234 -3.37 -0.69 3.01
CA ALA A 234 -4.36 0.34 2.74
C ALA A 234 -4.10 1.06 1.41
N ALA A 235 -5.11 1.80 0.97
CA ALA A 235 -5.08 2.48 -0.32
C ALA A 235 -4.01 3.59 -0.33
N TYR A 236 -3.27 3.67 -1.44
CA TYR A 236 -2.21 4.67 -1.66
C TYR A 236 -1.06 4.62 -0.65
N ALA A 237 -0.95 3.53 0.13
CA ALA A 237 0.14 3.34 1.07
C ALA A 237 1.45 3.03 0.34
N SER A 238 2.58 3.48 0.87
CA SER A 238 3.89 3.27 0.26
C SER A 238 4.97 2.89 1.25
N VAL A 239 5.84 1.98 0.85
CA VAL A 239 7.10 1.68 1.51
C VAL A 239 8.22 1.77 0.49
N SER A 240 9.08 2.79 0.60
CA SER A 240 10.08 3.07 -0.45
C SER A 240 11.40 2.29 -0.29
N GLY A 241 11.57 1.56 0.80
CA GLY A 241 12.79 0.78 1.05
C GLY A 241 12.84 0.17 2.45
N GLY A 242 14.05 -0.26 2.83
CA GLY A 242 14.30 -0.82 4.16
C GLY A 242 13.72 -2.23 4.36
N SER A 243 13.56 -2.62 5.61
CA SER A 243 13.07 -3.95 5.99
C SER A 243 11.98 -3.94 7.05
N PHE A 244 11.08 -4.93 7.02
CA PHE A 244 10.02 -5.10 8.02
C PHE A 244 9.08 -3.90 8.23
N ASN A 245 9.04 -2.96 7.30
CA ASN A 245 8.25 -1.75 7.40
C ASN A 245 6.78 -2.02 7.04
N LYS A 246 5.86 -1.31 7.69
CA LYS A 246 4.41 -1.47 7.53
C LYS A 246 3.75 -0.11 7.32
N ALA A 247 3.04 0.06 6.21
CA ALA A 247 2.15 1.20 5.99
C ALA A 247 0.69 0.68 5.87
N THR A 248 -0.11 0.91 6.92
CA THR A 248 -1.37 0.17 7.10
C THR A 248 -2.63 1.03 7.02
N GLU A 249 -2.50 2.34 6.85
CA GLU A 249 -3.61 3.28 6.70
C GLU A 249 -3.56 4.05 5.39
N ASN A 250 -4.68 4.69 5.02
CA ASN A 250 -4.79 5.41 3.76
C ASN A 250 -3.70 6.49 3.62
N ALA A 251 -2.97 6.47 2.49
CA ALA A 251 -1.84 7.34 2.21
C ALA A 251 -0.71 7.32 3.25
N ALA A 252 -0.63 6.30 4.11
CA ALA A 252 0.48 6.13 5.03
C ALA A 252 1.77 5.81 4.26
N SER A 253 2.91 6.31 4.76
CA SER A 253 4.20 6.15 4.08
C SER A 253 5.32 5.75 5.02
N VAL A 254 6.18 4.84 4.56
CA VAL A 254 7.47 4.56 5.20
C VAL A 254 8.58 4.71 4.16
N SER A 255 9.52 5.64 4.35
CA SER A 255 10.57 5.87 3.34
C SER A 255 11.70 4.83 3.41
N GLY A 256 11.98 4.27 4.59
CA GLY A 256 13.00 3.23 4.78
C GLY A 256 13.19 2.85 6.26
N GLY A 257 14.39 2.37 6.61
CA GLY A 257 14.70 1.90 7.96
C GLY A 257 14.29 0.44 8.19
N GLU A 258 14.27 0.01 9.45
CA GLU A 258 13.89 -1.35 9.86
C GLU A 258 12.71 -1.30 10.84
N GLY A 259 11.63 -2.02 10.52
CA GLY A 259 10.50 -2.21 11.43
C GLY A 259 9.63 -0.97 11.66
N GLY A 260 9.67 0.04 10.79
CA GLY A 260 8.84 1.23 10.89
C GLY A 260 7.36 0.95 10.62
N ILE A 261 6.46 1.53 11.41
CA ILE A 261 5.01 1.35 11.31
C ILE A 261 4.34 2.71 11.11
N ALA A 262 3.77 2.94 9.93
CA ALA A 262 2.89 4.07 9.66
C ALA A 262 1.43 3.55 9.60
N SER A 263 0.67 3.79 10.67
CA SER A 263 -0.67 3.24 10.88
C SER A 263 -1.75 4.27 11.18
N GLY A 264 -1.43 5.57 11.06
CA GLY A 264 -2.41 6.66 11.05
C GLY A 264 -2.73 7.11 9.63
N LEU A 265 -3.92 7.69 9.41
CA LEU A 265 -4.30 8.32 8.14
C LEU A 265 -3.24 9.35 7.73
N SER A 266 -2.64 9.20 6.54
CA SER A 266 -1.57 10.07 6.02
C SER A 266 -0.37 10.24 6.98
N SER A 267 -0.13 9.26 7.87
CA SER A 267 1.04 9.24 8.74
C SER A 267 2.32 8.91 7.96
N SER A 268 3.47 9.33 8.49
CA SER A 268 4.75 9.08 7.83
C SER A 268 5.85 8.68 8.80
N VAL A 269 6.58 7.63 8.44
CA VAL A 269 7.85 7.28 9.08
C VAL A 269 8.97 7.43 8.04
N THR A 270 9.91 8.33 8.25
CA THR A 270 10.99 8.53 7.25
C THR A 270 12.07 7.46 7.35
N GLY A 271 12.43 6.99 8.56
CA GLY A 271 13.41 5.92 8.72
C GLY A 271 13.66 5.53 10.17
N GLY A 272 14.85 5.00 10.48
CA GLY A 272 15.25 4.57 11.81
C GLY A 272 14.90 3.11 12.12
N PHE A 273 14.83 2.77 13.41
CA PHE A 273 14.53 1.41 13.88
C PHE A 273 13.26 1.40 14.74
N ALA A 274 12.28 0.58 14.36
CA ALA A 274 11.05 0.31 15.11
C ALA A 274 10.20 1.55 15.46
N ASN A 275 10.25 2.59 14.63
CA ASN A 275 9.46 3.81 14.85
C ASN A 275 7.98 3.60 14.45
N THR A 276 7.06 4.18 15.22
CA THR A 276 5.62 4.07 14.98
C THR A 276 4.98 5.45 14.86
N ALA A 277 4.26 5.71 13.76
CA ALA A 277 3.42 6.88 13.57
C ALA A 277 1.96 6.41 13.37
N SER A 278 1.12 6.54 14.40
CA SER A 278 -0.26 6.03 14.38
C SER A 278 -1.33 7.13 14.50
N GLY A 279 -0.94 8.33 14.92
CA GLY A 279 -1.80 9.51 14.84
C GLY A 279 -2.08 9.93 13.40
N ALA A 280 -3.28 10.45 13.12
CA ALA A 280 -3.56 10.99 11.79
C ALA A 280 -2.62 12.17 11.50
N ASN A 281 -1.98 12.16 10.34
CA ASN A 281 -0.95 13.11 9.91
C ASN A 281 0.25 13.22 10.89
N SER A 282 0.48 12.21 11.73
CA SER A 282 1.65 12.21 12.60
C SER A 282 2.91 11.79 11.82
N VAL A 283 4.07 12.27 12.29
CA VAL A 283 5.35 12.06 11.63
C VAL A 283 6.40 11.60 12.61
N VAL A 284 7.10 10.52 12.28
CA VAL A 284 8.38 10.17 12.90
C VAL A 284 9.49 10.25 11.87
N VAL A 285 10.42 11.18 12.05
CA VAL A 285 11.50 11.39 11.08
C VAL A 285 12.58 10.29 11.20
N GLY A 286 12.89 9.85 12.41
CA GLY A 286 13.85 8.76 12.59
C GLY A 286 14.13 8.41 14.05
N GLY A 287 15.31 7.82 14.30
CA GLY A 287 15.71 7.35 15.63
C GLY A 287 15.32 5.91 15.93
N GLY A 288 15.59 5.45 17.15
CA GLY A 288 15.29 4.11 17.64
C GLY A 288 16.45 3.12 17.73
N ARG A 289 16.42 2.28 18.78
CA ARG A 289 17.38 1.30 19.34
C ARG A 289 18.64 1.82 20.04
N ASN A 290 18.70 1.72 21.37
CA ASN A 290 19.96 1.79 22.13
C ASN A 290 20.18 0.49 22.94
N THR A 291 20.63 -0.55 22.22
CA THR A 291 20.95 -1.96 22.58
C THR A 291 20.14 -2.64 23.69
N GLY A 292 19.32 -3.64 23.30
CA GLY A 292 18.68 -4.61 24.21
C GLY A 292 17.14 -4.64 24.12
N SER A 293 16.52 -3.52 23.76
CA SER A 293 15.08 -3.44 23.46
C SER A 293 14.86 -3.07 21.99
N ILE A 294 13.71 -3.46 21.46
CA ILE A 294 13.31 -3.25 20.05
C ILE A 294 12.42 -2.01 19.90
N ASP A 295 12.62 -0.99 20.73
CA ASP A 295 11.66 0.11 20.84
C ASP A 295 12.15 1.32 20.01
N GLY A 296 11.26 1.88 19.20
CA GLY A 296 11.50 3.14 18.50
C GLY A 296 10.82 4.32 19.19
N ASN A 297 10.63 5.39 18.44
CA ASN A 297 9.81 6.53 18.83
C ASN A 297 8.36 6.31 18.39
N GLU A 298 7.42 6.90 19.12
CA GLU A 298 5.98 6.66 18.96
C GLU A 298 5.20 7.97 18.86
N ALA A 299 4.55 8.20 17.72
CA ALA A 299 3.72 9.37 17.46
C ALA A 299 2.23 9.00 17.38
N TYR A 300 1.56 8.96 18.54
CA TYR A 300 0.14 8.56 18.67
C TYR A 300 -0.87 9.68 18.43
N ALA A 301 -0.49 10.92 18.73
CA ALA A 301 -1.39 12.06 18.65
C ALA A 301 -1.56 12.59 17.22
N ARG A 302 -2.69 13.24 16.93
CA ARG A 302 -2.92 13.86 15.62
C ARG A 302 -1.93 15.01 15.39
N TYR A 303 -1.37 15.07 14.19
CA TYR A 303 -0.38 16.08 13.78
C TYR A 303 0.89 16.15 14.66
N SER A 304 1.15 15.15 15.50
CA SER A 304 2.33 15.16 16.35
C SER A 304 3.58 14.77 15.58
N VAL A 305 4.73 15.23 16.06
CA VAL A 305 6.01 15.01 15.39
C VAL A 305 7.05 14.54 16.39
N VAL A 306 7.71 13.44 16.07
CA VAL A 306 8.98 13.07 16.70
C VAL A 306 10.09 13.16 15.66
N VAL A 307 11.05 14.06 15.88
CA VAL A 307 12.15 14.28 14.94
C VAL A 307 13.24 13.22 15.10
N GLY A 308 13.50 12.73 16.31
CA GLY A 308 14.49 11.66 16.53
C GLY A 308 14.64 11.21 17.97
N GLY A 309 15.78 10.61 18.29
CA GLY A 309 16.06 10.06 19.62
C GLY A 309 15.60 8.60 19.78
N TYR A 310 15.35 8.17 21.02
CA TYR A 310 14.99 6.80 21.36
C TYR A 310 13.84 6.80 22.39
N ARG A 311 12.79 5.98 22.16
CA ARG A 311 11.64 5.82 23.06
C ARG A 311 10.89 7.12 23.39
N ASN A 312 10.92 8.11 22.50
CA ASN A 312 10.11 9.32 22.70
C ASN A 312 8.66 9.06 22.29
N THR A 313 7.71 9.55 23.07
CA THR A 313 6.28 9.30 22.87
C THR A 313 5.51 10.61 22.84
N THR A 314 4.72 10.85 21.80
CA THR A 314 3.73 11.94 21.77
C THR A 314 2.33 11.35 21.88
N GLY A 315 1.48 11.90 22.74
CA GLY A 315 0.16 11.36 23.07
C GLY A 315 0.23 10.26 24.13
N ASP A 316 -0.87 9.57 24.37
CA ASP A 316 -1.00 8.55 25.42
C ASP A 316 -1.11 7.11 24.90
N GLY A 317 -1.15 6.92 23.57
CA GLY A 317 -1.33 5.61 22.94
C GLY A 317 -2.76 5.06 22.96
N LEU A 318 -3.71 5.77 23.56
CA LEU A 318 -5.10 5.33 23.72
C LEU A 318 -6.09 6.30 23.05
N ASP A 319 -5.86 7.60 23.15
CA ASP A 319 -6.68 8.65 22.57
C ASP A 319 -5.85 9.60 21.69
N SER A 320 -6.10 9.55 20.39
CA SER A 320 -5.49 10.44 19.39
C SER A 320 -5.85 11.93 19.56
N SER A 321 -6.75 12.27 20.49
CA SER A 321 -7.10 13.64 20.88
C SER A 321 -6.18 14.24 21.95
N ILE A 322 -5.34 13.44 22.59
CA ILE A 322 -4.40 13.91 23.61
C ILE A 322 -3.05 14.21 22.97
N GLY A 323 -2.53 15.41 23.18
CA GLY A 323 -1.21 15.82 22.68
C GLY A 323 -1.23 16.26 21.22
N ILE A 324 -2.36 16.81 20.74
CA ILE A 324 -2.51 17.24 19.34
C ILE A 324 -1.42 18.25 19.00
N SER A 325 -0.76 18.08 17.85
CA SER A 325 0.32 18.97 17.39
C SER A 325 1.51 19.09 18.36
N SER A 326 1.68 18.14 19.28
CA SER A 326 2.85 18.10 20.16
C SER A 326 4.11 17.67 19.40
N VAL A 327 5.27 18.14 19.88
CA VAL A 327 6.56 17.93 19.23
C VAL A 327 7.61 17.46 20.22
N ILE A 328 8.30 16.38 19.86
CA ILE A 328 9.57 16.00 20.50
C ILE A 328 10.68 16.08 19.47
N VAL A 329 11.70 16.89 19.74
CA VAL A 329 12.81 17.06 18.80
C VAL A 329 13.83 15.93 18.93
N ALA A 330 14.27 15.59 20.14
CA ALA A 330 15.22 14.49 20.36
C ALA A 330 15.16 13.95 21.80
N GLY A 331 16.16 13.14 22.16
CA GLY A 331 16.38 12.66 23.52
C GLY A 331 15.95 11.21 23.74
N HIS A 332 15.84 10.82 25.00
CA HIS A 332 15.50 9.47 25.42
C HIS A 332 14.28 9.48 26.34
N LYS A 333 13.24 8.73 25.99
CA LYS A 333 12.09 8.49 26.87
C LYS A 333 11.34 9.77 27.28
N ASN A 334 11.32 10.78 26.40
CA ASN A 334 10.53 11.99 26.62
C ASN A 334 9.06 11.76 26.23
N ASP A 335 8.14 12.47 26.88
CA ASP A 335 6.69 12.33 26.71
C ASP A 335 6.02 13.70 26.58
N THR A 336 5.08 13.84 25.63
CA THR A 336 4.23 15.02 25.48
C THR A 336 2.76 14.62 25.42
N LYS A 337 1.98 15.02 26.43
CA LYS A 337 0.51 14.79 26.50
C LYS A 337 -0.31 16.06 26.36
N GLY A 338 0.32 17.23 26.54
CA GLY A 338 -0.35 18.51 26.33
C GLY A 338 -0.48 18.85 24.85
N ASP A 339 -1.62 19.41 24.46
CA ASP A 339 -1.80 19.92 23.09
C ASP A 339 -0.80 21.04 22.79
N ALA A 340 -0.15 20.96 21.64
CA ALA A 340 0.94 21.84 21.22
C ALA A 340 2.09 21.95 22.24
N ALA A 341 2.27 20.93 23.08
CA ALA A 341 3.40 20.84 23.99
C ALA A 341 4.70 20.50 23.24
N VAL A 342 5.83 20.95 23.79
CA VAL A 342 7.15 20.78 23.16
C VAL A 342 8.16 20.25 24.17
N VAL A 343 8.84 19.16 23.81
CA VAL A 343 10.09 18.75 24.46
C VAL A 343 11.22 18.82 23.44
N VAL A 344 12.21 19.67 23.69
CA VAL A 344 13.34 19.82 22.76
C VAL A 344 14.33 18.65 22.90
N GLY A 345 14.53 18.11 24.09
CA GLY A 345 15.47 17.00 24.27
C GLY A 345 15.60 16.52 25.71
N GLY A 346 16.69 15.82 26.00
CA GLY A 346 17.00 15.31 27.33
C GLY A 346 16.49 13.90 27.59
N LEU A 347 16.36 13.54 28.86
CA LEU A 347 16.02 12.20 29.32
C LEU A 347 14.79 12.25 30.24
N GLN A 348 13.73 11.53 29.89
CA GLN A 348 12.53 11.40 30.74
C GLN A 348 11.86 12.74 31.10
N ASN A 349 11.82 13.68 30.16
CA ASN A 349 11.07 14.91 30.35
C ASN A 349 9.61 14.75 29.91
N HIS A 350 8.71 15.38 30.64
CA HIS A 350 7.26 15.29 30.46
C HIS A 350 6.67 16.70 30.26
N ALA A 351 6.01 16.94 29.12
CA ALA A 351 5.22 18.15 28.90
C ALA A 351 3.73 17.77 28.77
N ASN A 352 3.03 17.78 29.92
CA ASN A 352 1.66 17.31 30.04
C ASN A 352 0.62 18.43 29.93
N GLY A 353 0.99 19.67 30.26
CA GLY A 353 0.10 20.83 30.13
C GLY A 353 -0.01 21.31 28.69
N SER A 354 -1.19 21.79 28.28
CA SER A 354 -1.38 22.38 26.95
C SER A 354 -0.42 23.56 26.75
N ARG A 355 0.31 23.57 25.63
CA ARG A 355 1.38 24.54 25.31
C ARG A 355 2.51 24.57 26.34
N GLY A 356 2.68 23.49 27.11
CA GLY A 356 3.79 23.31 28.03
C GLY A 356 5.10 23.08 27.28
N VAL A 357 6.20 23.62 27.80
CA VAL A 357 7.52 23.50 27.16
C VAL A 357 8.55 22.97 28.14
N VAL A 358 9.30 21.94 27.73
CA VAL A 358 10.54 21.54 28.38
C VAL A 358 11.69 21.61 27.40
N SER A 359 12.64 22.53 27.62
CA SER A 359 13.76 22.71 26.69
C SER A 359 14.84 21.62 26.82
N GLY A 360 14.87 20.85 27.90
CA GLY A 360 15.82 19.75 28.08
C GLY A 360 15.96 19.31 29.53
N GLY A 361 17.10 18.68 29.84
CA GLY A 361 17.41 18.20 31.19
C GLY A 361 16.95 16.76 31.44
N ARG A 362 16.74 16.41 32.71
CA ARG A 362 16.34 15.06 33.12
C ARG A 362 15.16 15.08 34.08
N ASP A 363 14.16 14.23 33.87
CA ASP A 363 13.05 14.02 34.80
C ASP A 363 12.24 15.30 35.11
N ASN A 364 12.17 16.26 34.17
CA ASN A 364 11.40 17.50 34.37
C ASN A 364 9.93 17.32 33.95
N ASN A 365 9.00 17.96 34.67
CA ASN A 365 7.56 17.82 34.44
C ASN A 365 6.81 19.16 34.36
N ALA A 366 6.43 19.56 33.14
CA ALA A 366 5.61 20.73 32.85
C ALA A 366 4.13 20.32 32.75
N ASN A 367 3.41 20.32 33.88
CA ASN A 367 2.01 19.87 33.99
C ASN A 367 0.99 21.00 33.76
N GLY A 368 1.35 22.25 34.04
CA GLY A 368 0.45 23.39 33.91
C GLY A 368 0.25 23.82 32.46
N SER A 369 -0.93 24.31 32.10
CA SER A 369 -1.12 24.94 30.78
C SER A 369 -0.23 26.19 30.67
N TYR A 370 0.45 26.37 29.54
CA TYR A 370 1.47 27.40 29.32
C TYR A 370 2.67 27.35 30.27
N SER A 371 2.88 26.25 30.99
CA SER A 371 4.04 26.11 31.88
C SER A 371 5.34 25.95 31.11
N SER A 372 6.46 26.35 31.71
CA SER A 372 7.77 26.24 31.06
C SER A 372 8.85 25.75 32.02
N ILE A 373 9.71 24.86 31.52
CA ILE A 373 10.93 24.43 32.19
C ILE A 373 12.09 24.54 31.22
N SER A 374 13.06 25.42 31.47
CA SER A 374 14.18 25.61 30.54
C SER A 374 15.27 24.53 30.67
N GLY A 375 15.28 23.74 31.76
CA GLY A 375 16.16 22.59 31.92
C GLY A 375 16.32 22.15 33.37
N GLY A 376 17.45 21.52 33.68
CA GLY A 376 17.76 21.03 35.03
C GLY A 376 17.32 19.60 35.28
N ARG A 377 17.12 19.24 36.54
CA ARG A 377 16.80 17.88 36.99
C ARG A 377 15.63 17.86 37.95
N ASP A 378 14.66 16.96 37.76
CA ASP A 378 13.55 16.74 38.69
C ASP A 378 12.70 18.00 38.98
N ASN A 379 12.62 18.96 38.05
CA ASN A 379 11.83 20.19 38.25
C ASN A 379 10.35 19.97 37.87
N ILE A 380 9.44 20.62 38.59
CA ILE A 380 7.98 20.51 38.39
C ILE A 380 7.36 21.89 38.23
N ALA A 381 6.67 22.13 37.12
CA ALA A 381 5.87 23.33 36.89
C ALA A 381 4.41 22.93 36.64
N SER A 382 3.54 23.03 37.66
CA SER A 382 2.16 22.51 37.59
C SER A 382 1.05 23.57 37.55
N GLY A 383 1.36 24.82 37.88
CA GLY A 383 0.39 25.91 37.83
C GLY A 383 0.16 26.48 36.42
N TYR A 384 -0.95 27.17 36.21
CA TYR A 384 -1.18 27.88 34.94
C TYR A 384 -0.09 28.94 34.72
N ALA A 385 0.57 28.90 33.56
CA ALA A 385 1.68 29.77 33.20
C ALA A 385 2.84 29.80 34.22
N SER A 386 3.02 28.73 35.01
CA SER A 386 4.14 28.64 35.96
C SER A 386 5.46 28.35 35.26
N SER A 387 6.58 28.74 35.85
CA SER A 387 7.89 28.60 35.22
C SER A 387 8.98 28.14 36.17
N VAL A 388 9.82 27.21 35.72
CA VAL A 388 11.09 26.87 36.37
C VAL A 388 12.24 27.04 35.38
N THR A 389 13.13 28.00 35.57
CA THR A 389 14.21 28.23 34.60
C THR A 389 15.27 27.13 34.65
N GLY A 390 15.53 26.51 35.80
CA GLY A 390 16.47 25.39 35.91
C GLY A 390 16.70 24.93 37.34
N GLY A 391 17.88 24.34 37.59
CA GLY A 391 18.24 23.81 38.92
C GLY A 391 17.77 22.37 39.14
N GLY A 392 17.66 21.98 40.41
CA GLY A 392 17.33 20.61 40.82
C GLY A 392 16.15 20.55 41.80
N SER A 393 15.15 19.73 41.51
CA SER A 393 14.02 19.50 42.44
C SER A 393 13.26 20.77 42.82
N ASN A 394 13.13 21.74 41.91
CA ASN A 394 12.35 22.94 42.13
C ASN A 394 10.88 22.75 41.73
N ILE A 395 9.95 23.38 42.45
CA ILE A 395 8.51 23.23 42.27
C ILE A 395 7.86 24.60 42.12
N ALA A 396 7.14 24.84 41.01
CA ALA A 396 6.29 26.00 40.79
C ALA A 396 4.84 25.54 40.57
N SER A 397 4.04 25.49 41.64
CA SER A 397 2.81 24.69 41.67
C SER A 397 1.50 25.45 41.45
N ASN A 398 1.50 26.78 41.59
CA ASN A 398 0.30 27.63 41.49
C ASN A 398 0.39 28.60 40.29
N ASN A 399 -0.70 29.32 39.99
CA ASN A 399 -0.80 30.17 38.81
C ASN A 399 0.26 31.28 38.84
N GLN A 400 0.98 31.42 37.73
CA GLN A 400 2.08 32.38 37.55
C GLN A 400 3.21 32.28 38.59
N ALA A 401 3.27 31.17 39.34
CA ALA A 401 4.37 30.91 40.26
C ALA A 401 5.68 30.70 39.48
N SER A 402 6.80 31.18 40.02
CA SER A 402 8.09 31.11 39.34
C SER A 402 9.24 30.71 40.26
N VAL A 403 10.09 29.82 39.77
CA VAL A 403 11.38 29.50 40.41
C VAL A 403 12.50 29.68 39.38
N THR A 404 13.42 30.60 39.64
CA THR A 404 14.50 30.89 38.67
C THR A 404 15.62 29.85 38.71
N GLY A 405 15.83 29.15 39.83
CA GLY A 405 16.83 28.09 39.91
C GLY A 405 17.11 27.63 41.34
N GLY A 406 18.30 27.09 41.57
CA GLY A 406 18.69 26.55 42.87
C GLY A 406 18.27 25.08 43.07
N ALA A 407 18.20 24.64 44.32
CA ALA A 407 17.89 23.26 44.67
C ALA A 407 16.78 23.15 45.73
N GLY A 408 15.71 22.41 45.46
CA GLY A 408 14.64 22.16 46.42
C GLY A 408 13.79 23.39 46.75
N ASN A 409 13.72 24.38 45.85
CA ASN A 409 12.90 25.57 46.08
C ASN A 409 11.44 25.35 45.64
N GLU A 410 10.48 25.90 46.38
CA GLU A 410 9.05 25.78 46.12
C GLU A 410 8.35 27.15 46.06
N ALA A 411 7.63 27.43 44.98
CA ALA A 411 6.71 28.55 44.86
C ALA A 411 5.27 28.00 44.69
N SER A 412 4.47 28.13 45.73
CA SER A 412 3.12 27.52 45.84
C SER A 412 1.98 28.51 46.08
N GLY A 413 2.27 29.79 46.32
CA GLY A 413 1.28 30.88 46.28
C GLY A 413 1.00 31.39 44.86
N GLU A 414 -0.16 32.01 44.63
CA GLU A 414 -0.46 32.65 43.33
C GLU A 414 0.51 33.81 43.08
N TYR A 415 1.13 33.91 41.90
CA TYR A 415 2.18 34.91 41.58
C TYR A 415 3.41 34.85 42.51
N ALA A 416 3.62 33.77 43.27
CA ALA A 416 4.77 33.65 44.15
C ALA A 416 6.07 33.48 43.36
N SER A 417 7.19 33.94 43.92
CA SER A 417 8.50 33.83 43.26
C SER A 417 9.62 33.40 44.20
N VAL A 418 10.47 32.49 43.72
CA VAL A 418 11.76 32.17 44.34
C VAL A 418 12.88 32.39 43.33
N SER A 419 13.78 33.34 43.61
CA SER A 419 14.87 33.68 42.67
C SER A 419 16.04 32.69 42.71
N GLY A 420 16.16 31.86 43.75
CA GLY A 420 17.21 30.82 43.84
C GLY A 420 17.48 30.36 45.26
N GLY A 421 18.67 29.79 45.48
CA GLY A 421 19.09 29.27 46.79
C GLY A 421 18.75 27.80 46.99
N GLN A 422 18.66 27.37 48.26
CA GLN A 422 18.36 25.99 48.63
C GLN A 422 17.19 25.93 49.62
N ASN A 423 16.21 25.05 49.36
CA ASN A 423 15.08 24.78 50.26
C ASN A 423 14.29 26.02 50.67
N ASN A 424 14.11 26.99 49.76
CA ASN A 424 13.26 28.15 50.02
C ASN A 424 11.82 27.89 49.58
N GLU A 425 10.84 28.36 50.36
CA GLU A 425 9.40 28.20 50.10
C GLU A 425 8.73 29.58 50.03
N ALA A 426 7.97 29.84 48.97
CA ALA A 426 7.10 31.01 48.84
C ALA A 426 5.65 30.54 48.67
N SER A 427 4.92 30.42 49.79
CA SER A 427 3.58 29.82 49.85
C SER A 427 2.43 30.82 50.01
N GLY A 428 2.72 32.09 50.35
CA GLY A 428 1.71 33.16 50.35
C GLY A 428 1.46 33.71 48.94
N ASP A 429 0.25 34.22 48.67
CA ASP A 429 -0.06 34.86 47.39
C ASP A 429 0.78 36.14 47.22
N GLN A 430 1.37 36.32 46.04
CA GLN A 430 2.31 37.40 45.71
C GLN A 430 3.53 37.47 46.64
N SER A 431 3.87 36.37 47.32
CA SER A 431 5.07 36.30 48.16
C SER A 431 6.35 36.16 47.33
N SER A 432 7.50 36.54 47.89
CA SER A 432 8.79 36.36 47.23
C SER A 432 9.92 36.01 48.18
N VAL A 433 10.80 35.12 47.70
CA VAL A 433 12.10 34.84 48.31
C VAL A 433 13.20 35.11 47.30
N SER A 434 14.07 36.08 47.57
CA SER A 434 15.16 36.46 46.65
C SER A 434 16.35 35.48 46.67
N GLY A 435 16.47 34.62 47.70
CA GLY A 435 17.50 33.58 47.78
C GLY A 435 17.78 33.12 49.21
N GLY A 436 18.94 32.48 49.43
CA GLY A 436 19.37 31.98 50.75
C GLY A 436 19.06 30.50 50.97
N GLU A 437 18.99 30.08 52.23
CA GLU A 437 18.76 28.68 52.63
C GLU A 437 17.59 28.55 53.63
N ASN A 438 16.67 27.61 53.42
CA ASN A 438 15.58 27.30 54.36
C ASN A 438 14.71 28.53 54.74
N ASN A 439 14.41 29.41 53.79
CA ASN A 439 13.54 30.57 54.02
C ASN A 439 12.11 30.27 53.58
N ILE A 440 11.12 30.69 54.37
CA ILE A 440 9.70 30.46 54.08
C ILE A 440 8.96 31.79 54.11
N ALA A 441 8.31 32.14 53.01
CA ALA A 441 7.43 33.29 52.86
C ALA A 441 5.96 32.83 52.74
N SER A 442 5.27 32.58 53.86
CA SER A 442 3.89 32.06 53.85
C SER A 442 2.80 33.14 53.97
N GLY A 443 3.17 34.37 54.34
CA GLY A 443 2.25 35.51 54.35
C GLY A 443 1.98 36.05 52.93
N ASN A 444 0.74 36.48 52.66
CA ASN A 444 0.41 37.15 51.40
C ASN A 444 1.23 38.45 51.28
N TYR A 445 1.72 38.76 50.08
CA TYR A 445 2.58 39.91 49.77
C TYR A 445 3.90 39.97 50.59
N SER A 446 4.30 38.88 51.26
CA SER A 446 5.49 38.88 52.11
C SER A 446 6.79 38.72 51.30
N VAL A 447 7.87 39.33 51.78
CA VAL A 447 9.17 39.33 51.09
C VAL A 447 10.29 38.91 52.04
N VAL A 448 11.06 37.91 51.62
CA VAL A 448 12.34 37.53 52.24
C VAL A 448 13.46 37.81 51.25
N VAL A 449 14.36 38.73 51.59
CA VAL A 449 15.45 39.15 50.67
C VAL A 449 16.62 38.16 50.69
N GLY A 450 16.77 37.35 51.75
CA GLY A 450 17.78 36.30 51.84
C GLY A 450 18.13 35.91 53.28
N GLY A 451 19.22 35.16 53.45
CA GLY A 451 19.67 34.64 54.74
C GLY A 451 19.32 33.16 54.95
N GLY A 452 19.32 32.71 56.20
CA GLY A 452 19.08 31.31 56.58
C GLY A 452 17.98 31.17 57.63
N GLY A 453 16.98 30.31 57.40
CA GLY A 453 15.98 29.97 58.41
C GLY A 453 14.97 31.08 58.74
N ASN A 454 14.64 31.94 57.77
CA ASN A 454 13.61 32.98 57.94
C ASN A 454 12.19 32.41 57.74
N TYR A 455 11.20 32.88 58.51
CA TYR A 455 9.80 32.45 58.38
C TYR A 455 8.83 33.64 58.44
N THR A 456 8.03 33.87 57.39
CA THR A 456 6.87 34.78 57.42
C THR A 456 5.60 33.95 57.62
N VAL A 457 4.60 34.44 58.37
CA VAL A 457 3.37 33.69 58.75
C VAL A 457 2.11 34.49 58.44
N LEU A 458 1.13 33.84 57.82
CA LEU A 458 -0.27 34.29 57.79
C LEU A 458 -0.97 33.86 59.08
N TYR A 459 -1.54 34.79 59.86
CA TYR A 459 -2.24 34.46 61.12
C TYR A 459 -3.63 33.89 60.85
N PRO A 460 -3.99 32.77 61.52
CA PRO A 460 -4.81 32.90 62.72
C PRO A 460 -4.49 31.84 63.80
N PHE A 461 -3.88 32.19 64.94
CA PHE A 461 -3.96 31.35 66.15
C PHE A 461 -3.83 32.12 67.48
N PRO A 462 -4.74 31.89 68.44
CA PRO A 462 -4.52 32.17 69.85
C PRO A 462 -3.82 30.99 70.53
N GLY A 463 -2.67 31.26 71.18
CA GLY A 463 -2.04 30.38 72.16
C GLY A 463 -1.17 29.25 71.58
N GLY A 464 0.09 29.54 71.27
CA GLY A 464 1.09 28.52 70.94
C GLY A 464 2.51 29.07 71.00
N THR A 465 3.21 28.77 72.09
CA THR A 465 4.63 29.11 72.30
C THR A 465 5.49 28.23 71.41
N ILE A 466 5.97 28.76 70.29
CA ILE A 466 7.16 28.22 69.61
C ILE A 466 8.34 29.13 69.95
N LEU A 467 9.44 28.51 70.38
CA LEU A 467 10.75 29.12 70.56
C LEU A 467 11.67 28.84 69.35
N PRO A 468 11.51 29.45 68.15
CA PRO A 468 12.57 29.39 67.16
C PRO A 468 13.56 30.54 67.29
N GLN A 469 14.82 30.22 66.96
CA GLN A 469 15.98 31.10 66.84
C GLN A 469 16.03 31.87 65.49
N GLY A 470 15.00 31.72 64.62
CA GLY A 470 14.93 32.35 63.28
C GLY A 470 14.18 33.68 63.25
N ASN A 471 14.33 34.44 62.16
CA ASN A 471 13.59 35.69 61.99
C ASN A 471 12.11 35.41 61.66
N ARG A 472 11.18 36.17 62.25
CA ARG A 472 9.72 35.98 62.15
C ARG A 472 9.05 37.21 61.55
N ALA A 473 8.34 37.06 60.45
CA ALA A 473 7.52 38.14 59.88
C ALA A 473 6.03 37.76 60.03
N ASN A 474 5.34 38.42 60.94
CA ASN A 474 4.07 38.00 61.53
C ASN A 474 2.86 38.83 61.03
N ALA A 475 3.00 39.53 59.91
CA ALA A 475 1.95 40.38 59.34
C ALA A 475 2.09 40.51 57.82
N ASP A 476 0.99 40.83 57.12
CA ASP A 476 0.98 41.16 55.68
C ASP A 476 1.93 42.34 55.39
N TYR A 477 2.65 42.29 54.25
CA TYR A 477 3.61 43.32 53.80
C TYR A 477 4.87 43.48 54.68
N SER A 478 5.20 42.50 55.51
CA SER A 478 6.44 42.52 56.29
C SER A 478 7.68 42.14 55.46
N VAL A 479 8.81 42.79 55.73
CA VAL A 479 10.09 42.58 55.02
C VAL A 479 11.19 42.24 56.03
N ILE A 480 11.87 41.13 55.79
CA ILE A 480 13.09 40.77 56.51
C ILE A 480 14.24 40.69 55.52
N VAL A 481 15.23 41.57 55.71
CA VAL A 481 16.39 41.68 54.82
C VAL A 481 17.51 40.69 55.22
N GLY A 482 17.48 40.15 56.45
CA GLY A 482 18.43 39.15 56.97
C GLY A 482 18.55 39.15 58.51
N GLY A 483 19.61 38.55 59.06
CA GLY A 483 19.92 38.52 60.52
C GLY A 483 19.48 37.24 61.25
N MET A 484 19.47 37.24 62.59
CA MET A 484 19.05 36.10 63.43
C MET A 484 18.02 36.53 64.50
N ALA A 485 16.98 35.74 64.73
CA ALA A 485 15.95 35.96 65.76
C ALA A 485 15.21 37.32 65.72
N ASN A 486 15.16 38.00 64.57
CA ASN A 486 14.41 39.24 64.38
C ASN A 486 12.90 38.98 64.29
N ARG A 487 12.06 39.96 64.62
CA ARG A 487 10.61 39.88 64.55
C ARG A 487 10.06 41.13 63.87
N ALA A 488 9.39 40.98 62.74
CA ALA A 488 8.62 42.04 62.09
C ALA A 488 7.12 41.72 62.22
N GLY A 489 6.33 42.53 62.92
CA GLY A 489 4.87 42.36 63.03
C GLY A 489 4.33 42.36 64.47
N HIS A 490 3.08 42.84 64.63
CA HIS A 490 2.40 43.06 65.91
C HIS A 490 1.80 41.77 66.52
N THR A 491 1.59 41.73 67.85
CA THR A 491 1.04 40.56 68.58
C THR A 491 -0.49 40.51 68.66
N ASN A 492 -1.20 41.60 68.39
CA ASN A 492 -2.66 41.74 68.56
C ASN A 492 -3.27 42.37 67.29
N VAL A 493 -4.23 41.74 66.61
CA VAL A 493 -4.79 42.27 65.35
C VAL A 493 -6.30 42.45 65.39
N THR A 494 -6.77 43.67 65.06
CA THR A 494 -8.12 43.99 64.58
C THR A 494 -8.12 44.88 63.31
N THR A 495 -6.96 45.21 62.71
CA THR A 495 -6.89 46.08 61.51
C THR A 495 -6.00 45.49 60.41
N ILE A 496 -6.52 45.53 59.18
CA ILE A 496 -5.94 44.96 57.95
C ILE A 496 -4.82 45.87 57.44
N GLY A 497 -3.60 45.32 57.32
CA GLY A 497 -2.40 45.88 56.67
C GLY A 497 -1.30 46.38 57.63
N ILE A 498 -0.13 45.72 57.71
CA ILE A 498 0.98 46.23 58.56
C ILE A 498 2.42 46.02 58.00
N ASN A 499 2.93 47.09 57.36
CA ASN A 499 4.24 47.28 56.71
C ASN A 499 5.46 47.33 57.66
N SER A 500 5.86 46.24 58.30
CA SER A 500 7.02 46.22 59.21
C SER A 500 8.31 45.75 58.53
N VAL A 501 9.43 46.47 58.73
CA VAL A 501 10.72 46.17 58.08
C VAL A 501 11.83 45.96 59.12
N VAL A 502 12.55 44.84 59.02
CA VAL A 502 13.82 44.65 59.74
C VAL A 502 14.96 44.46 58.74
N VAL A 503 15.90 45.42 58.75
CA VAL A 503 17.08 45.44 57.87
C VAL A 503 18.28 44.73 58.55
N GLY A 504 18.11 43.48 58.99
CA GLY A 504 19.20 42.69 59.60
C GLY A 504 19.37 42.81 61.13
N GLY A 505 20.48 42.27 61.65
CA GLY A 505 20.84 42.29 63.08
C GLY A 505 20.41 41.05 63.87
N ILE A 506 20.51 41.10 65.22
CA ILE A 506 20.17 40.00 66.13
C ILE A 506 19.06 40.42 67.08
N SER A 507 17.97 39.65 67.16
CA SER A 507 16.89 39.86 68.15
C SER A 507 16.17 41.21 68.07
N ASN A 508 16.12 41.85 66.91
CA ASN A 508 15.36 43.09 66.72
C ASN A 508 13.86 42.80 66.59
N GLN A 509 12.99 43.68 67.08
CA GLN A 509 11.54 43.54 67.07
C GLN A 509 10.88 44.81 66.53
N VAL A 510 10.03 44.70 65.53
CA VAL A 510 9.11 45.75 65.08
C VAL A 510 7.71 45.31 65.47
N LEU A 511 7.15 45.94 66.49
CA LEU A 511 5.82 45.63 67.05
C LEU A 511 4.76 46.67 66.66
N GLY A 512 5.15 47.83 66.12
CA GLY A 512 4.24 48.89 65.70
C GLY A 512 3.99 48.95 64.19
N ASN A 513 2.91 49.62 63.78
CA ASN A 513 2.47 49.66 62.39
C ASN A 513 3.35 50.56 61.51
N THR A 514 3.72 50.11 60.30
CA THR A 514 4.52 50.93 59.36
C THR A 514 5.84 51.38 59.99
N SER A 515 6.56 50.48 60.64
CA SER A 515 7.75 50.78 61.44
C SER A 515 8.98 50.00 60.96
N VAL A 516 10.18 50.53 61.23
CA VAL A 516 11.45 50.01 60.72
C VAL A 516 12.48 49.88 61.82
N VAL A 517 13.20 48.74 61.86
CA VAL A 517 14.50 48.64 62.54
C VAL A 517 15.58 48.45 61.50
N SER A 518 16.57 49.36 61.45
CA SER A 518 17.61 49.34 60.41
C SER A 518 18.87 48.52 60.75
N GLY A 519 18.80 47.63 61.74
CA GLY A 519 19.90 46.74 62.17
C GLY A 519 20.25 46.83 63.66
N GLY A 520 21.38 46.22 64.07
CA GLY A 520 21.85 46.19 65.48
C GLY A 520 21.39 44.96 66.27
N GLY A 521 21.55 44.99 67.61
CA GLY A 521 21.12 43.91 68.52
C GLY A 521 20.00 44.35 69.47
N ALA A 522 18.99 43.50 69.67
CA ALA A 522 17.91 43.65 70.65
C ALA A 522 17.13 44.99 70.61
N ARG A 523 16.89 45.55 69.42
CA ARG A 523 16.14 46.81 69.25
C ARG A 523 14.65 46.56 69.10
N THR A 524 13.81 47.38 69.73
CA THR A 524 12.35 47.24 69.63
C THR A 524 11.69 48.53 69.15
N ALA A 525 11.00 48.51 68.01
CA ALA A 525 10.17 49.59 67.51
C ALA A 525 8.69 49.30 67.84
N THR A 526 8.11 49.98 68.84
CA THR A 526 6.74 49.71 69.32
C THR A 526 5.65 50.66 68.80
N GLY A 527 5.99 51.92 68.46
CA GLY A 527 5.04 52.89 67.93
C GLY A 527 4.68 52.68 66.46
N ALA A 528 3.53 53.23 66.03
CA ALA A 528 3.21 53.34 64.60
C ALA A 528 4.09 54.41 63.93
N TYR A 529 4.51 54.20 62.69
CA TYR A 529 5.41 55.08 61.93
C TYR A 529 6.77 55.30 62.63
N ASN A 530 7.25 54.30 63.38
CA ASN A 530 8.45 54.40 64.20
C ASN A 530 9.68 53.89 63.46
N TRP A 531 10.82 54.57 63.60
CA TRP A 531 12.10 54.12 63.07
C TRP A 531 13.14 54.02 64.20
N VAL A 532 13.76 52.85 64.32
CA VAL A 532 14.87 52.58 65.25
C VAL A 532 16.12 52.26 64.45
N ALA A 533 17.12 53.14 64.55
CA ALA A 533 18.37 52.98 63.83
C ALA A 533 19.28 51.91 64.48
N GLY A 534 19.97 51.12 63.65
CA GLY A 534 21.12 50.31 64.05
C GLY A 534 22.30 51.23 64.38
N GLY A 535 22.78 51.22 65.62
CA GLY A 535 23.86 52.11 66.04
C GLY A 535 25.21 51.78 65.39
N LEU A 536 25.92 52.81 64.91
CA LEU A 536 27.32 52.76 64.43
C LEU A 536 28.35 52.66 65.59
N PHE A 537 27.91 52.84 66.83
CA PHE A 537 28.77 52.79 68.02
C PHE A 537 28.11 51.90 69.08
N GLN A 538 28.48 50.62 69.13
CA GLN A 538 28.34 49.82 70.34
C GLN A 538 29.66 49.98 71.10
N SER A 539 29.63 50.71 72.21
CA SER A 539 30.65 50.54 73.25
C SER A 539 30.36 49.24 73.98
N ASP A 540 31.41 48.44 74.13
CA ASP A 540 31.48 47.10 74.71
C ASP A 540 30.66 46.88 76.00
#